data_AF-A0A523WBJ9-F1
#
_entry.id   AF-A0A523WBJ9-F1
#
_cell.length_a   1.000
_cell.length_b   1.000
_cell.length_c   1.000
_cell.angle_alpha   90.00
_cell.angle_beta   90.00
_cell.angle_gamma   90.00
#
_symmetry.space_group_name_H-M   'P 1'
#
loop_
_entity.id
_entity.type
_entity.pdbx_description
1 polymer ?
#
loop_
_entity_poly.entity_id
_entity_poly.type
_entity_poly.pdbx_seq_one_letter_code
_entity_poly.pdbx_strand_id
1 'polypeptide(L)'
;MSLKILVATACGNKKKPGMHRAVDLYLSSRIRAVYNRKGGCDMSILSSRYGLVDSQMVIEDYDDILTPERAEILLPRIADYIKKYDVIVYFKAGASALYFELIREVAELAKKPIVHFGYGYMAEVNEIAGVILEIKEDPKFLVKFHLNNVDIPKIPSEKVKKVPHKEVKVIYKDNKMPNSEDFRREIFKIFDRPKKRGKKPKK
;
A
#
# COMPACT_ATOMS: atom_id res chain seq x y z
N MET A 1 22.72 3.01 -13.04
CA MET A 1 22.48 2.42 -11.70
C MET A 1 21.10 1.80 -11.72
N SER A 2 20.93 0.56 -11.24
CA SER A 2 19.61 -0.08 -11.16
C SER A 2 18.82 0.46 -9.97
N LEU A 3 17.56 0.79 -10.19
CA LEU A 3 16.67 1.35 -9.17
C LEU A 3 16.38 0.32 -8.06
N LYS A 4 16.62 0.68 -6.80
CA LYS A 4 16.40 -0.16 -5.61
C LYS A 4 14.98 0.02 -5.09
N ILE A 5 14.13 -0.97 -5.32
CA ILE A 5 12.72 -0.97 -4.89
C ILE A 5 12.59 -1.78 -3.59
N LEU A 6 11.93 -1.20 -2.60
CA LEU A 6 11.43 -1.93 -1.42
C LEU A 6 9.96 -2.30 -1.63
N VAL A 7 9.64 -3.59 -1.55
CA VAL A 7 8.24 -4.06 -1.49
C VAL A 7 7.86 -4.28 -0.03
N ALA A 8 6.80 -3.63 0.44
CA ALA A 8 6.39 -3.69 1.84
C ALA A 8 4.91 -4.04 2.01
N THR A 9 4.59 -4.68 3.13
CA THR A 9 3.21 -4.91 3.58
C THR A 9 3.14 -4.98 5.10
N ALA A 10 1.97 -4.78 5.69
CA ALA A 10 1.79 -4.86 7.14
C ALA A 10 1.89 -6.29 7.68
N CYS A 11 2.33 -6.43 8.93
CA CYS A 11 2.35 -7.69 9.65
C CYS A 11 0.96 -8.34 9.81
N GLY A 12 0.94 -9.64 10.08
CA GLY A 12 -0.28 -10.39 10.39
C GLY A 12 -0.49 -10.56 11.89
N ASN A 13 -1.75 -10.67 12.33
CA ASN A 13 -2.06 -10.89 13.75
C ASN A 13 -1.60 -12.28 14.21
N LYS A 14 -1.89 -13.32 13.40
CA LYS A 14 -1.51 -14.71 13.69
C LYS A 14 -0.03 -14.95 13.39
N LYS A 15 0.68 -15.51 14.36
CA LYS A 15 2.13 -15.80 14.28
C LYS A 15 2.40 -17.23 14.74
N LYS A 16 3.47 -17.84 14.24
CA LYS A 16 4.01 -19.09 14.78
C LYS A 16 4.78 -18.79 16.06
N PRO A 17 4.74 -19.67 17.08
CA PRO A 17 5.54 -19.48 18.28
C PRO A 17 7.04 -19.67 18.01
N GLY A 18 7.87 -18.89 18.71
CA GLY A 18 9.33 -18.96 18.66
C GLY A 18 9.98 -18.13 17.56
N MET A 19 11.24 -18.44 17.27
CA MET A 19 12.07 -17.70 16.31
C MET A 19 11.87 -18.23 14.89
N HIS A 20 11.42 -17.38 13.98
CA HIS A 20 11.23 -17.70 12.55
C HIS A 20 11.68 -16.55 11.67
N ARG A 21 11.99 -16.82 10.40
CA ARG A 21 12.11 -15.75 9.40
C ARG A 21 10.81 -14.94 9.37
N ALA A 22 10.90 -13.62 9.22
CA ALA A 22 9.73 -12.75 9.27
C ALA A 22 8.63 -13.18 8.28
N VAL A 23 8.98 -13.63 7.06
CA VAL A 23 8.01 -14.16 6.08
C VAL A 23 7.30 -15.43 6.53
N ASP A 24 7.95 -16.26 7.34
CA ASP A 24 7.44 -17.55 7.83
C ASP A 24 6.74 -17.44 9.19
N LEU A 25 7.10 -16.41 9.97
CA LEU A 25 6.53 -16.12 11.28
C LEU A 25 5.04 -15.81 11.17
N TYR A 26 4.67 -14.85 10.32
CA TYR A 26 3.29 -14.40 10.18
C TYR A 26 2.48 -15.38 9.32
N LEU A 27 1.39 -15.91 9.87
CA LEU A 27 0.46 -16.79 9.16
C LEU A 27 -0.51 -15.97 8.29
N SER A 28 0.05 -15.21 7.34
CA SER A 28 -0.67 -14.24 6.51
C SER A 28 -0.58 -14.58 5.01
N SER A 29 -1.74 -14.78 4.39
CA SER A 29 -1.88 -14.92 2.93
C SER A 29 -1.33 -13.70 2.18
N ARG A 30 -1.53 -12.50 2.72
CA ARG A 30 -1.01 -11.24 2.18
C ARG A 30 0.52 -11.25 2.10
N ILE A 31 1.19 -11.54 3.21
CA ILE A 31 2.65 -11.55 3.28
C ILE A 31 3.22 -12.58 2.30
N ARG A 32 2.67 -13.79 2.27
CA ARG A 32 3.09 -14.84 1.33
C ARG A 32 2.88 -14.41 -0.13
N ALA A 33 1.75 -13.80 -0.45
CA ALA A 33 1.45 -13.39 -1.81
C ALA A 33 2.37 -12.26 -2.31
N VAL A 34 2.68 -11.29 -1.44
CA VAL A 34 3.66 -10.23 -1.72
C VAL A 34 5.05 -10.83 -1.91
N TYR A 35 5.47 -11.73 -1.02
CA TYR A 35 6.78 -12.38 -1.12
C TYR A 35 6.99 -13.11 -2.44
N ASN A 36 5.97 -13.87 -2.87
CA ASN A 36 6.02 -14.61 -4.12
C ASN A 36 5.99 -13.70 -5.37
N ARG A 37 5.57 -12.44 -5.23
CA ARG A 37 5.40 -11.49 -6.35
C ARG A 37 6.37 -10.31 -6.32
N LYS A 38 7.33 -10.30 -5.38
CA LYS A 38 8.28 -9.20 -5.22
C LYS A 38 9.26 -9.01 -6.38
N GLY A 39 9.26 -9.88 -7.40
CA GLY A 39 9.99 -9.67 -8.66
C GLY A 39 11.50 -9.44 -8.47
N GLY A 40 12.11 -10.18 -7.55
CA GLY A 40 13.54 -10.05 -7.20
C GLY A 40 13.89 -8.85 -6.31
N CYS A 41 12.95 -7.95 -6.01
CA CYS A 41 13.16 -6.82 -5.12
C CYS A 41 13.27 -7.27 -3.65
N ASP A 42 13.81 -6.39 -2.81
CA ASP A 42 13.80 -6.58 -1.37
C ASP A 42 12.35 -6.52 -0.87
N MET A 43 12.06 -7.32 0.14
CA MET A 43 10.76 -7.30 0.79
C MET A 43 10.92 -7.12 2.29
N SER A 44 10.13 -6.21 2.86
CA SER A 44 10.04 -6.04 4.30
C SER A 44 8.59 -6.07 4.78
N ILE A 45 8.42 -6.45 6.04
CA ILE A 45 7.13 -6.52 6.71
C ILE A 45 7.11 -5.41 7.76
N LEU A 46 6.11 -4.54 7.70
CA LEU A 46 5.91 -3.48 8.67
C LEU A 46 5.28 -4.08 9.94
N SER A 47 6.10 -4.25 10.97
CA SER A 47 5.81 -4.81 12.28
C SER A 47 5.51 -3.71 13.31
N SER A 48 4.47 -3.92 14.12
CA SER A 48 4.15 -3.09 15.29
C SER A 48 5.23 -3.10 16.39
N ARG A 49 6.03 -4.17 16.49
CA ARG A 49 7.14 -4.26 17.46
C ARG A 49 8.44 -3.73 16.89
N TYR A 50 8.80 -4.16 15.69
CA TYR A 50 10.15 -4.03 15.15
C TYR A 50 10.31 -2.95 14.06
N GLY A 51 9.21 -2.36 13.58
CA GLY A 51 9.23 -1.46 12.41
C GLY A 51 9.32 -2.25 11.11
N LEU A 52 10.09 -1.78 10.12
CA LEU A 52 10.33 -2.56 8.90
C LEU A 52 11.34 -3.66 9.15
N VAL A 53 10.90 -4.91 8.99
CA VAL A 53 11.73 -6.11 9.14
C VAL A 53 11.93 -6.75 7.79
N ASP A 54 13.18 -7.03 7.41
CA ASP A 54 13.47 -7.79 6.19
C ASP A 54 12.79 -9.17 6.24
N SER A 55 12.20 -9.58 5.13
CA SER A 55 11.46 -10.85 5.02
C SER A 55 12.26 -12.09 5.44
N GLN A 56 13.59 -12.07 5.29
CA GLN A 56 14.49 -13.17 5.66
C GLN A 56 15.06 -13.05 7.07
N MET A 57 14.91 -11.91 7.75
CA MET A 57 15.40 -11.74 9.12
C MET A 57 14.64 -12.65 10.07
N VAL A 58 15.39 -13.36 10.93
CA VAL A 58 14.81 -14.18 12.01
C VAL A 58 14.40 -13.27 13.15
N ILE A 59 13.14 -13.36 13.56
CA ILE A 59 12.56 -12.59 14.66
C ILE A 59 11.71 -13.51 15.57
N GLU A 60 11.56 -13.08 16.82
CA GLU A 60 10.70 -13.75 17.79
C GLU A 60 9.23 -13.41 17.57
N ASP A 61 8.34 -14.31 17.96
CA ASP A 61 6.93 -14.00 18.03
C ASP A 61 6.61 -12.97 19.13
N TYR A 62 5.49 -12.29 18.94
CA TYR A 62 5.06 -11.22 19.82
C TYR A 62 3.58 -10.92 19.63
N ASP A 63 2.96 -10.27 20.61
CA ASP A 63 1.52 -9.94 20.59
C ASP A 63 1.23 -8.44 20.73
N ASP A 64 2.09 -7.63 20.11
CA ASP A 64 1.93 -6.17 20.08
C ASP A 64 1.04 -5.76 18.90
N ILE A 65 0.14 -4.82 19.15
CA ILE A 65 -0.62 -4.11 18.11
C ILE A 65 0.06 -2.78 17.79
N LEU A 66 -0.12 -2.27 16.58
CA LEU A 66 0.36 -0.92 16.24
C LEU A 66 -0.60 0.08 16.87
N THR A 67 -0.09 0.92 17.77
CA THR A 67 -0.80 2.09 18.33
C THR A 67 -0.17 3.37 17.79
N PRO A 68 -0.84 4.54 17.89
CA PRO A 68 -0.27 5.82 17.48
C PRO A 68 1.07 6.12 18.19
N GLU A 69 1.15 5.91 19.49
CA GLU A 69 2.36 6.15 20.29
C GLU A 69 3.50 5.25 19.82
N ARG A 70 3.18 3.99 19.48
CA ARG A 70 4.16 3.06 18.94
C ARG A 70 4.61 3.46 17.54
N ALA A 71 3.69 3.98 16.72
CA ALA A 71 4.02 4.49 15.39
C ALA A 71 5.02 5.64 15.47
N GLU A 72 4.84 6.59 16.39
CA GLU A 72 5.77 7.71 16.63
C GLU A 72 7.18 7.21 17.02
N ILE A 73 7.26 6.21 17.92
CA ILE A 73 8.54 5.61 18.32
C ILE A 73 9.24 4.92 17.13
N LEU A 74 8.48 4.25 16.27
CA LEU A 74 9.03 3.49 15.14
C LEU A 74 9.44 4.38 13.97
N LEU A 75 8.75 5.51 13.78
CA LEU A 75 8.90 6.42 12.65
C LEU A 75 10.37 6.76 12.31
N PRO A 76 11.21 7.28 13.22
CA PRO A 76 12.59 7.64 12.87
C PRO A 76 13.44 6.44 12.45
N ARG A 77 13.24 5.28 13.10
CA ARG A 77 13.96 4.04 12.77
C ARG A 77 13.58 3.52 11.38
N ILE A 78 12.29 3.55 11.06
CA ILE A 78 11.80 3.13 9.75
C ILE A 78 12.32 4.11 8.68
N ALA A 79 12.32 5.42 8.97
CA ALA A 79 12.80 6.44 8.05
C ALA A 79 14.27 6.24 7.70
N ASP A 80 15.11 5.88 8.69
CA ASP A 80 16.50 5.55 8.42
C ASP A 80 16.66 4.29 7.57
N TYR A 81 15.89 3.24 7.89
CA TYR A 81 15.90 1.97 7.14
C TYR A 81 15.59 2.16 5.64
N ILE A 82 14.65 3.04 5.30
CA ILE A 82 14.21 3.21 3.91
C ILE A 82 15.15 4.08 3.06
N LYS A 83 16.12 4.80 3.66
CA LYS A 83 17.03 5.71 2.93
C LYS A 83 17.82 5.01 1.82
N LYS A 84 18.15 3.73 2.02
CA LYS A 84 18.91 2.89 1.08
C LYS A 84 18.12 2.48 -0.17
N TYR A 85 16.81 2.73 -0.20
CA TYR A 85 15.93 2.44 -1.33
C TYR A 85 15.60 3.72 -2.11
N ASP A 86 15.32 3.56 -3.39
CA ASP A 86 14.92 4.65 -4.27
C ASP A 86 13.40 4.82 -4.27
N VAL A 87 12.65 3.72 -4.16
CA VAL A 87 11.18 3.69 -4.21
C VAL A 87 10.62 2.65 -3.24
N ILE A 88 9.46 2.96 -2.65
CA ILE A 88 8.69 2.05 -1.80
C ILE A 88 7.41 1.64 -2.54
N VAL A 89 7.12 0.35 -2.57
CA VAL A 89 5.88 -0.22 -3.06
C VAL A 89 5.15 -0.87 -1.88
N TYR A 90 4.04 -0.28 -1.44
CA TYR A 90 3.30 -0.73 -0.26
C TYR A 90 1.96 -1.40 -0.62
N PHE A 91 1.83 -2.68 -0.32
CA PHE A 91 0.60 -3.44 -0.55
C PHE A 91 -0.24 -3.53 0.72
N LYS A 92 -1.41 -2.86 0.75
CA LYS A 92 -2.27 -2.73 1.93
C LYS A 92 -3.08 -3.99 2.22
N ALA A 93 -3.83 -4.50 1.24
CA ALA A 93 -4.70 -5.68 1.30
C ALA A 93 -5.38 -5.92 2.67
N GLY A 94 -6.28 -5.00 3.05
CA GLY A 94 -7.05 -5.10 4.28
C GLY A 94 -6.27 -4.84 5.58
N ALA A 95 -4.99 -4.45 5.52
CA ALA A 95 -4.28 -3.95 6.69
C ALA A 95 -4.96 -2.71 7.29
N SER A 96 -4.82 -2.52 8.60
CA SER A 96 -5.29 -1.31 9.31
C SER A 96 -4.72 -0.05 8.65
N ALA A 97 -5.53 1.02 8.63
CA ALA A 97 -5.14 2.31 8.07
C ALA A 97 -3.87 2.87 8.73
N LEU A 98 -3.69 2.62 10.04
CA LEU A 98 -2.55 3.13 10.79
C LEU A 98 -1.19 2.64 10.25
N TYR A 99 -1.12 1.41 9.74
CA TYR A 99 0.11 0.92 9.09
C TYR A 99 0.42 1.68 7.79
N PHE A 100 -0.62 2.03 7.04
CA PHE A 100 -0.46 2.82 5.82
C PHE A 100 -0.07 4.27 6.14
N GLU A 101 -0.69 4.86 7.16
CA GLU A 101 -0.35 6.21 7.62
C GLU A 101 1.12 6.29 8.06
N LEU A 102 1.58 5.32 8.87
CA LEU A 102 2.97 5.23 9.32
C LEU A 102 3.95 5.15 8.14
N ILE A 103 3.76 4.23 7.18
CA ILE A 103 4.71 4.10 6.07
C ILE A 103 4.67 5.31 5.12
N ARG A 104 3.51 5.96 4.98
CA ARG A 104 3.36 7.19 4.19
C ARG A 104 4.15 8.34 4.83
N GLU A 105 3.97 8.54 6.13
CA GLU A 105 4.68 9.58 6.89
C GLU A 105 6.20 9.35 6.89
N VAL A 106 6.62 8.09 7.03
CA VAL A 106 8.02 7.70 6.92
C VAL A 106 8.58 8.01 5.52
N ALA A 107 7.84 7.68 4.46
CA ALA A 107 8.25 7.98 3.09
C ALA A 107 8.38 9.50 2.86
N GLU A 108 7.45 10.30 3.38
CA GLU A 108 7.50 11.76 3.34
C GLU A 108 8.73 12.31 4.08
N LEU A 109 8.97 11.86 5.31
CA LEU A 109 10.13 12.26 6.11
C LEU A 109 11.45 11.94 5.41
N ALA A 110 11.55 10.76 4.80
CA ALA A 110 12.74 10.32 4.08
C ALA A 110 12.84 10.88 2.64
N LYS A 111 11.85 11.68 2.20
CA LYS A 111 11.71 12.19 0.83
C LYS A 111 11.81 11.07 -0.21
N LYS A 112 11.16 9.93 0.07
CA LYS A 112 11.12 8.77 -0.82
C LYS A 112 9.75 8.66 -1.49
N PRO A 113 9.69 8.42 -2.80
CA PRO A 113 8.44 8.12 -3.47
C PRO A 113 7.87 6.80 -2.95
N ILE A 114 6.56 6.78 -2.75
CA ILE A 114 5.79 5.61 -2.35
C ILE A 114 4.64 5.39 -3.34
N VAL A 115 4.49 4.14 -3.78
CA VAL A 115 3.35 3.66 -4.56
C VAL A 115 2.58 2.69 -3.67
N HIS A 116 1.27 2.87 -3.50
CA HIS A 116 0.47 2.00 -2.65
C HIS A 116 -0.83 1.56 -3.33
N PHE A 117 -1.29 0.34 -3.01
CA PHE A 117 -2.50 -0.26 -3.59
C PHE A 117 -2.98 -1.49 -2.82
N GLY A 118 -4.00 -2.17 -3.35
CA GLY A 118 -4.66 -3.31 -2.70
C GLY A 118 -5.76 -2.85 -1.76
N TYR A 119 -6.67 -2.02 -2.26
CA TYR A 119 -7.84 -1.56 -1.50
C TYR A 119 -8.89 -2.67 -1.40
N GLY A 120 -9.05 -3.23 -0.21
CA GLY A 120 -9.87 -4.42 0.03
C GLY A 120 -9.01 -5.64 0.38
N TYR A 121 -9.65 -6.76 0.73
CA TYR A 121 -8.90 -7.97 1.09
C TYR A 121 -8.33 -8.63 -0.17
N MET A 122 -6.99 -8.68 -0.27
CA MET A 122 -6.25 -9.31 -1.38
C MET A 122 -6.55 -8.76 -2.79
N ALA A 123 -7.26 -7.64 -2.88
CA ALA A 123 -7.51 -6.95 -4.15
C ALA A 123 -6.17 -6.59 -4.81
N GLU A 124 -6.10 -6.71 -6.13
CA GLU A 124 -4.94 -6.26 -6.93
C GLU A 124 -3.62 -6.98 -6.59
N VAL A 125 -3.66 -8.12 -5.88
CA VAL A 125 -2.45 -8.84 -5.50
C VAL A 125 -1.63 -9.29 -6.71
N ASN A 126 -2.27 -9.57 -7.84
CA ASN A 126 -1.58 -9.95 -9.08
C ASN A 126 -0.91 -8.76 -9.79
N GLU A 127 -1.30 -7.53 -9.44
CA GLU A 127 -0.73 -6.31 -10.02
C GLU A 127 0.65 -5.97 -9.44
N ILE A 128 1.05 -6.60 -8.32
CA ILE A 128 2.34 -6.32 -7.66
C ILE A 128 3.52 -6.42 -8.63
N ALA A 129 3.56 -7.50 -9.42
CA ALA A 129 4.64 -7.70 -10.37
C ALA A 129 4.61 -6.66 -11.51
N GLY A 130 3.41 -6.28 -11.98
CA GLY A 130 3.21 -5.27 -13.01
C GLY A 130 3.67 -3.89 -12.54
N VAL A 131 3.26 -3.47 -11.35
CA VAL A 131 3.67 -2.19 -10.74
C VAL A 131 5.19 -2.11 -10.58
N ILE A 132 5.83 -3.20 -10.13
CA ILE A 132 7.30 -3.24 -10.00
C ILE A 132 7.97 -3.10 -11.37
N LEU A 133 7.44 -3.76 -12.40
CA LEU A 133 7.98 -3.68 -13.76
C LEU A 133 7.82 -2.27 -14.33
N GLU A 134 6.65 -1.66 -14.19
CA GLU A 134 6.37 -0.30 -14.66
C GLU A 134 7.31 0.72 -14.01
N ILE A 135 7.58 0.62 -12.70
CA ILE A 135 8.54 1.48 -12.00
C ILE A 135 9.96 1.30 -12.54
N LYS A 136 10.36 0.06 -12.88
CA LYS A 136 11.70 -0.21 -13.43
C LYS A 136 11.86 0.30 -14.87
N GLU A 137 10.81 0.23 -15.67
CA GLU A 137 10.84 0.60 -17.09
C GLU A 137 10.61 2.10 -17.34
N ASP A 138 9.72 2.74 -16.58
CA ASP A 138 9.41 4.17 -16.70
C ASP A 138 9.55 4.86 -15.33
N PRO A 139 10.73 5.41 -14.98
CA PRO A 139 10.88 6.18 -13.74
C PRO A 139 9.93 7.39 -13.64
N LYS A 140 9.39 7.90 -14.76
CA LYS A 140 8.39 8.98 -14.77
C LYS A 140 7.01 8.49 -14.30
N PHE A 141 6.80 7.17 -14.22
CA PHE A 141 5.64 6.57 -13.57
C PHE A 141 5.44 7.11 -12.16
N LEU A 142 6.54 7.33 -11.42
CA LEU A 142 6.49 7.89 -10.08
C LEU A 142 5.90 9.31 -10.06
N VAL A 143 6.13 10.13 -11.09
CA VAL A 143 5.57 11.48 -11.18
C VAL A 143 4.05 11.44 -11.39
N LYS A 144 3.55 10.45 -12.15
CA LYS A 144 2.10 10.25 -12.36
C LYS A 144 1.38 9.85 -11.07
N PHE A 145 2.06 9.11 -10.20
CA PHE A 145 1.56 8.69 -8.88
C PHE A 145 1.78 9.72 -7.78
N HIS A 146 2.87 10.48 -7.82
CA HIS A 146 3.20 11.46 -6.79
C HIS A 146 2.30 12.71 -6.85
N LEU A 147 1.79 13.07 -8.04
CA LEU A 147 0.87 14.19 -8.22
C LEU A 147 -0.57 13.88 -7.81
N ASN A 148 -0.85 12.62 -7.49
CA ASN A 148 -2.18 12.09 -7.40
C ASN A 148 -2.20 11.08 -6.25
N ASN A 149 -2.71 11.47 -5.08
CA ASN A 149 -3.28 10.53 -4.10
C ASN A 149 -4.50 9.81 -4.71
N VAL A 150 -4.35 9.23 -5.90
CA VAL A 150 -5.40 8.68 -6.74
C VAL A 150 -5.11 7.20 -6.85
N ASP A 151 -6.15 6.44 -6.56
CA ASP A 151 -6.22 5.00 -6.75
C ASP A 151 -5.58 4.58 -8.07
N ILE A 152 -4.86 3.44 -8.05
CA ILE A 152 -4.36 2.82 -9.28
C ILE A 152 -5.53 2.75 -10.28
N PRO A 153 -5.43 3.38 -11.45
CA PRO A 153 -6.44 3.16 -12.48
C PRO A 153 -6.42 1.68 -12.80
N LYS A 154 -7.55 0.99 -12.57
CA LYS A 154 -7.75 -0.43 -12.90
C LYS A 154 -7.12 -0.70 -14.25
N ILE A 155 -5.99 -1.43 -14.27
CA ILE A 155 -5.40 -1.91 -15.51
C ILE A 155 -6.41 -2.94 -16.03
N PRO A 156 -7.13 -2.67 -17.14
CA PRO A 156 -8.01 -3.68 -17.69
C PRO A 156 -7.12 -4.80 -18.22
N SER A 157 -7.43 -6.03 -17.86
CA SER A 157 -6.75 -7.27 -18.26
C SER A 157 -6.76 -7.55 -19.78
N GLU A 158 -7.04 -6.56 -20.62
CA GLU A 158 -7.33 -6.68 -22.05
C GLU A 158 -6.34 -5.93 -22.97
N LYS A 159 -5.22 -5.41 -22.48
CA LYS A 159 -4.18 -4.87 -23.38
C LYS A 159 -3.28 -5.96 -23.99
N VAL A 160 -3.92 -6.90 -24.69
CA VAL A 160 -3.39 -7.56 -25.89
C VAL A 160 -4.10 -6.92 -27.10
N LYS A 161 -3.40 -5.95 -27.73
CA LYS A 161 -3.54 -5.37 -29.10
C LYS A 161 -4.80 -4.56 -29.54
N LYS A 162 -4.52 -3.26 -29.80
CA LYS A 162 -4.80 -2.36 -30.97
C LYS A 162 -6.14 -1.57 -31.20
N VAL A 163 -6.06 -0.24 -30.91
CA VAL A 163 -6.53 1.00 -31.66
C VAL A 163 -8.05 1.37 -31.71
N PRO A 164 -8.56 2.65 -31.81
CA PRO A 164 -8.08 4.03 -31.47
C PRO A 164 -9.03 4.90 -30.55
N HIS A 165 -8.46 6.02 -30.06
CA HIS A 165 -9.00 7.30 -29.52
C HIS A 165 -10.38 7.44 -28.84
N LYS A 166 -10.33 7.88 -27.56
CA LYS A 166 -11.00 9.12 -27.11
C LYS A 166 -10.17 9.79 -26.01
N GLU A 167 -9.72 11.02 -26.27
CA GLU A 167 -9.11 11.88 -25.25
C GLU A 167 -10.14 12.22 -24.17
N VAL A 168 -9.77 12.07 -22.89
CA VAL A 168 -10.50 12.67 -21.78
C VAL A 168 -9.64 13.82 -21.25
N LYS A 169 -10.01 15.05 -21.59
CA LYS A 169 -9.51 16.26 -20.92
C LYS A 169 -10.28 16.41 -19.61
N VAL A 170 -9.56 16.48 -18.49
CA VAL A 170 -10.09 17.05 -17.26
C VAL A 170 -9.58 18.47 -17.16
N ILE A 171 -10.48 19.43 -17.30
CA ILE A 171 -10.23 20.86 -17.07
C ILE A 171 -10.71 21.17 -15.66
N TYR A 172 -9.82 21.64 -14.79
CA TYR A 172 -10.21 22.28 -13.54
C TYR A 172 -10.44 23.76 -13.81
N LYS A 173 -11.65 24.26 -13.54
CA LYS A 173 -11.86 25.70 -13.40
C LYS A 173 -11.24 26.15 -12.07
N ASP A 174 -10.34 27.12 -12.16
CA ASP A 174 -9.90 28.02 -11.10
C ASP A 174 -8.91 27.53 -10.02
N ASN A 175 -8.14 26.46 -10.27
CA ASN A 175 -6.87 26.16 -9.56
C ASN A 175 -6.85 26.26 -8.02
N LYS A 176 -7.99 26.08 -7.34
CA LYS A 176 -8.06 26.03 -5.88
C LYS A 176 -8.43 24.63 -5.44
N MET A 177 -7.50 23.96 -4.74
CA MET A 177 -7.79 22.77 -3.96
C MET A 177 -8.79 23.14 -2.85
N PRO A 178 -9.92 22.42 -2.70
CA PRO A 178 -10.77 22.58 -1.53
C PRO A 178 -10.00 22.19 -0.27
N ASN A 179 -10.27 22.87 0.84
CA ASN A 179 -9.60 22.56 2.11
C ASN A 179 -9.95 21.12 2.55
N SER A 180 -9.11 20.54 3.41
CA SER A 180 -9.23 19.14 3.82
C SER A 180 -10.56 18.80 4.54
N GLU A 181 -11.29 19.78 5.08
CA GLU A 181 -12.59 19.57 5.71
C GLU A 181 -13.74 19.54 4.69
N ASP A 182 -13.69 20.38 3.66
CA ASP A 182 -14.69 20.39 2.58
C ASP A 182 -14.61 19.10 1.75
N PHE A 183 -13.40 18.60 1.53
CA PHE A 183 -13.18 17.30 0.89
C PHE A 183 -13.73 16.14 1.73
N ARG A 184 -13.51 16.17 3.06
CA ARG A 184 -14.09 15.17 3.99
C ARG A 184 -15.62 15.21 3.97
N ARG A 185 -16.24 16.39 3.93
CA ARG A 185 -17.70 16.54 3.86
C ARG A 185 -18.30 16.04 2.55
N GLU A 186 -17.64 16.23 1.41
CA GLU A 186 -18.11 15.69 0.12
C GLU A 186 -18.02 14.16 0.07
N ILE A 187 -16.94 13.58 0.60
CA ILE A 187 -16.79 12.12 0.69
C ILE A 187 -17.89 11.50 1.57
N PHE A 188 -18.23 12.11 2.71
CA PHE A 188 -19.28 11.59 3.59
C PHE A 188 -20.68 11.58 2.94
N LYS A 189 -20.98 12.52 2.03
CA LYS A 189 -22.23 12.52 1.26
C LYS A 189 -22.35 11.35 0.27
N ILE A 190 -21.22 10.78 -0.16
CA ILE A 190 -21.19 9.64 -1.10
C ILE A 190 -21.46 8.31 -0.38
N PHE A 191 -21.11 8.22 0.91
CA PHE A 191 -21.23 6.99 1.70
C PHE A 191 -22.53 6.86 2.50
N ASP A 192 -23.30 7.94 2.69
CA ASP A 192 -24.63 7.86 3.28
C ASP A 192 -25.69 7.52 2.21
N ARG A 193 -25.84 6.22 1.91
CA ARG A 193 -27.05 5.69 1.27
C ARG A 193 -27.94 5.03 2.32
N PRO A 194 -29.25 5.32 2.35
CA PRO A 194 -30.16 4.70 3.31
C PRO A 194 -30.22 3.18 3.07
N LYS A 195 -30.04 2.41 4.15
CA LYS A 195 -30.25 0.95 4.16
C LYS A 195 -31.68 0.65 3.68
N LYS A 196 -31.84 0.22 2.42
CA LYS A 196 -33.09 -0.36 1.95
C LYS A 196 -33.32 -1.68 2.69
N ARG A 197 -34.23 -1.69 3.67
CA ARG A 197 -34.77 -2.90 4.30
C ARG A 197 -35.50 -3.70 3.22
N GLY A 198 -34.95 -4.85 2.84
CA GLY A 198 -35.63 -5.81 1.97
C GLY A 198 -36.85 -6.38 2.68
N LYS A 199 -38.03 -6.29 2.04
CA LYS A 199 -39.25 -6.99 2.48
C LYS A 199 -39.05 -8.50 2.29
N LYS A 200 -39.38 -9.28 3.32
CA LYS A 200 -39.47 -10.75 3.22
C LYS A 200 -40.58 -11.15 2.24
N PRO A 201 -40.41 -12.19 1.42
CA PRO A 201 -41.49 -12.73 0.61
C PRO A 201 -42.52 -13.40 1.53
N LYS A 202 -43.80 -13.10 1.33
CA LYS A 202 -44.90 -13.87 1.93
C LYS A 202 -45.04 -15.17 1.15
N LYS A 203 -45.15 -16.27 1.90
CA LYS A 203 -45.59 -17.59 1.41
C LYS A 203 -47.04 -17.54 0.98
#